data_AF-A0A2R6NRN5-F1
#
_entry.id   AF-A0A2R6NRN5-F1
#
_cell.length_a   1.000
_cell.length_b   1.000
_cell.length_c   1.000
_cell.angle_alpha   90.00
_cell.angle_beta   90.00
_cell.angle_gamma   90.00
#
_symmetry.space_group_name_H-M   'P 1'
#
loop_
_entity.id
_entity.type
_entity.pdbx_description
1 polymer ?
#
loop_
_entity_poly.entity_id
_entity_poly.type
_entity_poly.pdbx_seq_one_letter_code
_entity_poly.pdbx_strand_id
1 'polypeptide(L)'
;MIKPDPHLRQLLQDIDRSKARVWALTNAYRTHAQRVLGILGVEDQIEGLVYCDYSDPQFCCKPEPEFYHIAMRRAGLSDPGKCFFIDDSKTNVRAAINLGWGRCVHFCEQGLETVEGGQRKQISADGEEALQMEGAVVIGRLEELRTVWSDVFKTE
;
A
#
# COMPACT_ATOMS: atom_id res chain seq x y z
N MET A 1 -3.54 16.09 14.05
CA MET A 1 -2.45 16.78 13.32
C MET A 1 -1.40 15.73 12.98
N ILE A 2 -0.96 15.64 11.73
CA ILE A 2 0.12 14.72 11.33
C ILE A 2 1.46 15.20 11.92
N LYS A 3 2.30 14.25 12.32
CA LYS A 3 3.58 14.46 13.02
C LYS A 3 4.62 13.49 12.47
N PRO A 4 5.92 13.72 12.70
CA PRO A 4 6.95 12.74 12.36
C PRO A 4 6.62 11.36 12.94
N ASP A 5 6.88 10.32 12.15
CA ASP A 5 6.63 8.93 12.53
C ASP A 5 7.92 8.09 12.44
N PRO A 6 8.68 8.00 13.54
CA PRO A 6 9.91 7.21 13.59
C PRO A 6 9.69 5.71 13.36
N HIS A 7 8.51 5.16 13.71
CA HIS A 7 8.23 3.74 13.53
C HIS A 7 8.00 3.41 12.06
N LEU A 8 7.23 4.23 11.36
CA LEU A 8 7.08 4.12 9.90
C LEU A 8 8.43 4.29 9.19
N ARG A 9 9.24 5.28 9.60
CA ARG A 9 10.57 5.48 9.04
C ARG A 9 11.43 4.24 9.20
N GLN A 10 11.48 3.64 10.40
CA GLN A 10 12.24 2.43 10.66
C GLN A 10 11.74 1.26 9.80
N LEU A 11 10.42 1.08 9.70
CA LEU A 11 9.83 0.05 8.83
C LEU A 11 10.31 0.16 7.39
N LEU A 12 10.31 1.37 6.81
CA LEU A 12 10.80 1.59 5.45
C LEU A 12 12.32 1.40 5.32
N GLN A 13 13.09 1.73 6.36
CA GLN A 13 14.54 1.51 6.39
C GLN A 13 14.92 0.04 6.50
N ASP A 14 14.04 -0.79 7.04
CA ASP A 14 14.27 -2.23 7.19
C ASP A 14 13.95 -3.03 5.93
N ILE A 15 13.35 -2.39 4.91
CA ILE A 15 13.26 -2.95 3.57
C ILE A 15 14.67 -3.04 2.99
N ASP A 16 15.04 -4.23 2.52
CA ASP A 16 16.30 -4.45 1.83
C ASP A 16 16.23 -3.82 0.43
N ARG A 17 16.93 -2.69 0.26
CA ARG A 17 16.93 -1.92 -0.98
C ARG A 17 17.62 -2.64 -2.15
N SER A 18 18.36 -3.74 -1.89
CA SER A 18 18.86 -4.62 -2.95
C SER A 18 17.76 -5.53 -3.53
N LYS A 19 16.66 -5.73 -2.80
CA LYS A 19 15.55 -6.60 -3.18
C LYS A 19 14.32 -5.84 -3.62
N ALA A 20 14.05 -4.68 -3.02
CA ALA A 20 12.85 -3.89 -3.31
C ALA A 20 13.11 -2.38 -3.31
N ARG A 21 12.49 -1.71 -4.29
CA ARG A 21 12.39 -0.25 -4.38
C ARG A 21 11.04 0.18 -3.81
N VAL A 22 11.00 1.31 -3.10
CA VAL A 22 9.74 1.80 -2.49
C VAL A 22 9.25 3.02 -3.25
N TRP A 23 8.00 2.94 -3.69
CA TRP A 23 7.32 3.99 -4.46
C TRP A 23 6.03 4.37 -3.75
N ALA A 24 5.69 5.66 -3.81
CA ALA A 24 4.39 6.16 -3.34
C ALA A 24 3.43 6.25 -4.52
N LEU A 25 2.25 5.64 -4.38
CA LEU A 25 1.16 5.67 -5.37
C LEU A 25 -0.09 6.24 -4.69
N THR A 26 -0.50 7.46 -5.04
CA THR A 26 -1.56 8.20 -4.32
C THR A 26 -2.55 8.86 -5.26
N ASN A 27 -3.81 8.92 -4.84
CA ASN A 27 -4.85 9.67 -5.57
C ASN A 27 -4.79 11.19 -5.29
N ALA A 28 -3.92 11.64 -4.39
CA ALA A 28 -3.70 13.05 -4.09
C ALA A 28 -2.82 13.72 -5.15
N TYR A 29 -2.84 15.06 -5.19
CA TYR A 29 -1.90 15.86 -5.99
C TYR A 29 -0.50 15.88 -5.37
N ARG A 30 0.51 16.19 -6.20
CA ARG A 30 1.95 16.17 -5.83
C ARG A 30 2.26 16.96 -4.56
N THR A 31 1.78 18.20 -4.48
CA THR A 31 2.12 19.12 -3.37
C THR A 31 1.60 18.61 -2.03
N HIS A 32 0.42 17.98 -2.02
CA HIS A 32 -0.14 17.36 -0.83
C HIS A 32 0.71 16.16 -0.40
N ALA A 33 0.99 15.25 -1.35
CA ALA A 33 1.75 14.03 -1.07
C ALA A 33 3.14 14.32 -0.51
N GLN A 34 3.89 15.22 -1.15
CA GLN A 34 5.23 15.60 -0.68
C GLN A 34 5.20 16.24 0.71
N ARG A 35 4.23 17.12 0.98
CA ARG A 35 4.06 17.71 2.31
C ARG A 35 3.83 16.65 3.38
N VAL A 36 2.99 15.65 3.11
CA VAL A 36 2.73 14.54 4.04
C VAL A 36 3.99 13.72 4.28
N LEU A 37 4.69 13.31 3.21
CA LEU A 37 5.95 12.55 3.30
C LEU A 37 7.03 13.33 4.08
N GLY A 38 7.13 14.64 3.87
CA GLY A 38 8.05 15.52 4.59
C GLY A 38 7.72 15.64 6.08
N ILE A 39 6.44 15.82 6.43
CA ILE A 39 6.00 15.90 7.85
C ILE A 39 6.23 14.56 8.57
N LEU A 40 5.94 13.43 7.90
CA LEU A 40 6.18 12.09 8.45
C LEU A 40 7.68 11.78 8.59
N GLY A 41 8.54 12.50 7.86
CA GLY A 41 9.99 12.28 7.86
C GLY A 41 10.39 11.03 7.09
N VAL A 42 9.73 10.75 5.96
CA VAL A 42 9.97 9.54 5.14
C VAL A 42 10.16 9.83 3.65
N GLU A 43 10.18 11.09 3.24
CA GLU A 43 10.34 11.48 1.83
C GLU A 43 11.60 10.88 1.19
N ASP A 44 12.72 10.84 1.91
CA ASP A 44 13.99 10.24 1.49
C ASP A 44 13.96 8.70 1.40
N GLN A 45 12.91 8.07 1.91
CA GLN A 45 12.71 6.62 1.85
C GLN A 45 11.86 6.18 0.64
N ILE A 46 11.30 7.15 -0.11
CA ILE A 46 10.47 6.96 -1.29
C ILE A 46 11.27 7.34 -2.54
N GLU A 47 11.49 6.38 -3.43
CA GLU A 47 12.27 6.62 -4.64
C GLU A 47 11.50 7.41 -5.70
N GLY A 48 10.20 7.15 -5.81
CA GLY A 48 9.35 7.81 -6.79
C GLY A 48 7.92 7.98 -6.32
N LEU A 49 7.28 9.03 -6.82
CA LEU A 49 5.91 9.42 -6.49
C LEU A 49 5.05 9.41 -7.75
N VAL A 50 4.00 8.60 -7.73
CA VAL A 50 2.92 8.59 -8.72
C VAL A 50 1.67 9.15 -8.05
N TYR A 51 1.14 10.20 -8.64
CA TYR A 51 0.12 11.06 -8.07
C TYR A 51 -0.89 11.41 -9.16
N CYS A 52 -2.11 11.79 -8.78
CA CYS A 52 -3.08 12.31 -9.74
C CYS A 52 -2.66 13.71 -10.16
N ASP A 53 -2.36 13.90 -11.44
CA ASP A 53 -2.01 15.21 -11.99
C ASP A 53 -3.27 15.95 -12.41
N TYR A 54 -3.90 16.70 -11.50
CA TYR A 54 -5.13 17.43 -11.80
C TYR A 54 -4.96 18.56 -12.83
N SER A 55 -3.73 18.85 -13.27
CA SER A 55 -3.49 19.78 -14.38
C SER A 55 -3.67 19.11 -15.75
N ASP A 56 -3.63 17.77 -15.80
CA ASP A 56 -3.90 16.97 -16.99
C ASP A 56 -5.41 16.65 -17.08
N PRO A 57 -6.14 17.09 -18.13
CA PRO A 57 -7.55 16.75 -18.32
C PRO A 57 -7.83 15.26 -18.47
N GLN A 58 -6.81 14.46 -18.78
CA GLN A 58 -6.88 13.00 -18.96
C GLN A 58 -6.24 12.24 -17.80
N PHE A 59 -6.06 12.89 -16.63
CA PHE A 59 -5.51 12.21 -15.47
C PHE A 59 -6.36 10.99 -15.09
N CYS A 60 -5.68 9.94 -14.65
CA CYS A 60 -6.30 8.75 -14.06
C CYS A 60 -5.93 8.67 -12.58
N CYS A 61 -6.69 7.84 -11.85
CA CYS A 61 -6.49 7.59 -10.43
C CYS A 61 -6.73 6.12 -10.10
N LYS A 62 -6.33 5.64 -8.92
CA LYS A 62 -6.78 4.32 -8.45
C LYS A 62 -8.32 4.36 -8.29
N PRO A 63 -9.07 3.33 -8.72
CA PRO A 63 -8.63 1.99 -9.13
C PRO A 63 -8.50 1.78 -10.65
N GLU A 64 -8.36 2.83 -11.46
CA GLU A 64 -8.30 2.71 -12.92
C GLU A 64 -7.01 1.99 -13.38
N PRO A 65 -7.10 1.00 -14.29
CA PRO A 65 -5.95 0.22 -14.75
C PRO A 65 -4.76 1.04 -15.25
N GLU A 66 -5.05 2.12 -15.98
CA GLU A 66 -4.01 3.00 -16.56
C GLU A 66 -3.10 3.58 -15.47
N PHE A 67 -3.63 3.87 -14.28
CA PHE A 67 -2.84 4.45 -13.20
C PHE A 67 -1.78 3.46 -12.66
N TYR A 68 -2.12 2.17 -12.58
CA TYR A 68 -1.18 1.10 -12.22
C TYR A 68 -0.14 0.87 -13.32
N HIS A 69 -0.55 0.91 -14.59
CA HIS A 69 0.38 0.81 -15.72
C HIS A 69 1.35 2.00 -15.77
N ILE A 70 0.89 3.22 -15.50
CA ILE A 70 1.75 4.40 -15.34
C ILE A 70 2.73 4.18 -14.21
N ALA A 71 2.27 3.63 -13.07
CA ALA A 71 3.14 3.35 -11.94
C ALA A 71 4.27 2.39 -12.31
N MET A 72 3.95 1.28 -12.97
CA MET A 72 4.94 0.32 -13.46
C MET A 72 5.90 0.95 -14.47
N ARG A 73 5.39 1.70 -15.46
CA ARG A 73 6.24 2.38 -16.46
C ARG A 73 7.21 3.36 -15.81
N ARG A 74 6.74 4.19 -14.86
CA ARG A 74 7.59 5.13 -14.13
C ARG A 74 8.62 4.42 -13.25
N ALA A 75 8.25 3.28 -12.67
CA ALA A 75 9.17 2.43 -11.92
C ALA A 75 10.10 1.60 -12.83
N GLY A 76 9.94 1.61 -14.16
CA GLY A 76 10.74 0.79 -15.07
C GLY A 76 10.46 -0.71 -14.94
N LEU A 77 9.25 -1.09 -14.53
CA LEU A 77 8.80 -2.47 -14.42
C LEU A 77 7.90 -2.86 -15.60
N SER A 78 8.13 -4.05 -16.14
CA SER A 78 7.27 -4.67 -17.17
C SER A 78 6.49 -5.88 -16.66
N ASP A 79 6.95 -6.50 -15.58
CA ASP A 79 6.35 -7.69 -14.97
C ASP A 79 5.52 -7.29 -13.74
N PRO A 80 4.18 -7.38 -13.79
CA PRO A 80 3.33 -7.01 -12.65
C PRO A 80 3.52 -7.97 -11.47
N GLY A 81 3.96 -9.21 -11.71
CA GLY A 81 4.26 -10.19 -10.66
C GLY A 81 5.38 -9.75 -9.70
N LYS A 82 6.18 -8.74 -10.08
CA LYS A 82 7.21 -8.13 -9.22
C LYS A 82 6.70 -6.99 -8.34
N CYS A 83 5.43 -6.60 -8.48
CA CYS A 83 4.85 -5.52 -7.71
C CYS A 83 4.30 -6.02 -6.38
N PHE A 84 4.63 -5.26 -5.33
CA PHE A 84 4.10 -5.40 -3.98
C PHE A 84 3.25 -4.18 -3.73
N PHE A 85 2.02 -4.38 -3.26
CA PHE A 85 1.09 -3.28 -3.09
C PHE A 85 0.31 -3.39 -1.80
N ILE A 86 0.28 -2.28 -1.09
CA ILE A 86 -0.50 -2.09 0.12
C ILE A 86 -1.34 -0.84 -0.04
N ASP A 87 -2.61 -0.94 0.29
CA ASP A 87 -3.57 0.17 0.24
C ASP A 87 -4.69 -0.10 1.28
N ASP A 88 -5.28 0.97 1.82
CA ASP A 88 -6.41 0.88 2.74
C ASP A 88 -7.75 0.69 2.02
N SER A 89 -7.80 1.03 0.73
CA SER A 89 -8.99 0.83 -0.10
C SER A 89 -9.03 -0.56 -0.71
N LYS A 90 -10.06 -1.34 -0.32
CA LYS A 90 -10.33 -2.66 -0.90
C LYS A 90 -10.44 -2.63 -2.43
N THR A 91 -11.02 -1.58 -3.02
CA THR A 91 -11.18 -1.48 -4.47
C THR A 91 -9.84 -1.28 -5.17
N ASN A 92 -8.92 -0.54 -4.55
CA ASN A 92 -7.57 -0.32 -5.10
C ASN A 92 -6.77 -1.63 -5.06
N VAL A 93 -6.86 -2.38 -3.96
CA VAL A 93 -6.19 -3.68 -3.82
C VAL A 93 -6.73 -4.68 -4.85
N ARG A 94 -8.06 -4.78 -5.02
CA ARG A 94 -8.68 -5.63 -6.05
C ARG A 94 -8.22 -5.29 -7.47
N ALA A 95 -8.12 -4.02 -7.80
CA ALA A 95 -7.63 -3.61 -9.12
C ALA A 95 -6.18 -4.08 -9.34
N ALA A 96 -5.29 -3.92 -8.36
CA ALA A 96 -3.93 -4.43 -8.45
C ALA A 96 -3.89 -5.95 -8.68
N ILE A 97 -4.68 -6.72 -7.92
CA ILE A 97 -4.81 -8.18 -8.08
C ILE A 97 -5.27 -8.54 -9.50
N ASN A 98 -6.33 -7.89 -9.99
CA ASN A 98 -6.88 -8.14 -11.32
C ASN A 98 -5.89 -7.81 -12.46
N LEU A 99 -4.93 -6.92 -12.20
CA LEU A 99 -3.85 -6.55 -13.11
C LEU A 99 -2.61 -7.44 -12.97
N GLY A 100 -2.68 -8.48 -12.13
CA GLY A 100 -1.61 -9.45 -11.93
C GLY A 100 -0.48 -8.95 -11.02
N TRP A 101 -0.72 -7.94 -10.19
CA TRP A 101 0.30 -7.50 -9.23
C TRP A 101 0.55 -8.60 -8.20
N GLY A 102 1.82 -9.02 -8.08
CA GLY A 102 2.17 -10.31 -7.49
C GLY A 102 1.81 -10.48 -6.02
N ARG A 103 1.95 -9.42 -5.21
CA ARG A 103 1.66 -9.50 -3.77
C ARG A 103 0.88 -8.28 -3.29
N CYS A 104 -0.37 -8.50 -2.92
CA CYS A 104 -1.29 -7.44 -2.51
C CYS A 104 -1.68 -7.57 -1.04
N VAL A 105 -1.72 -6.44 -0.34
CA VAL A 105 -2.08 -6.33 1.07
C VAL A 105 -3.18 -5.28 1.23
N HIS A 106 -4.25 -5.63 1.93
CA HIS A 106 -5.27 -4.69 2.36
C HIS A 106 -4.97 -4.23 3.78
N PHE A 107 -4.68 -2.95 3.96
CA PHE A 107 -4.48 -2.36 5.28
C PHE A 107 -5.83 -1.98 5.90
N CYS A 108 -6.14 -2.49 7.09
CA CYS A 108 -7.42 -2.23 7.76
C CYS A 108 -7.20 -1.98 9.26
N GLU A 109 -7.02 -0.72 9.64
CA GLU A 109 -6.66 -0.30 11.00
C GLU A 109 -7.68 -0.72 12.09
N GLN A 110 -8.96 -0.91 11.75
CA GLN A 110 -10.00 -1.28 12.71
C GLN A 110 -10.30 -2.79 12.80
N GLY A 111 -9.51 -3.63 12.12
CA GLY A 111 -9.90 -5.02 11.89
C GLY A 111 -11.14 -5.11 10.98
N LEU A 112 -11.52 -6.32 10.60
CA LEU A 112 -12.69 -6.53 9.75
C LEU A 112 -13.97 -6.43 10.59
N GLU A 113 -14.89 -5.55 10.21
CA GLU A 113 -16.25 -5.55 10.73
C GLU A 113 -17.08 -6.58 9.94
N THR A 114 -17.65 -7.56 10.64
CA THR A 114 -18.71 -8.42 10.09
C THR A 114 -20.08 -8.02 10.65
N VAL A 115 -21.09 -8.15 9.80
CA VAL A 115 -22.51 -8.12 10.19
C VAL A 115 -23.07 -9.52 10.06
N GLU A 116 -23.11 -10.26 11.16
CA GLU A 116 -23.94 -11.47 11.28
C GLU A 116 -25.23 -11.13 12.02
N GLY A 117 -26.38 -11.47 11.44
CA GLY A 117 -27.68 -11.33 12.11
C GLY A 117 -28.08 -9.91 12.51
N GLY A 118 -27.53 -8.87 11.86
CA GLY A 118 -27.87 -7.47 12.14
C GLY A 118 -27.15 -6.85 13.34
N GLN A 119 -26.17 -7.56 13.94
CA GLN A 119 -25.31 -7.02 14.99
C GLN A 119 -23.89 -6.79 14.45
N ARG A 120 -23.34 -5.59 14.72
CA ARG A 120 -21.96 -5.23 14.37
C ARG A 120 -21.01 -5.93 15.35
N LYS A 121 -20.09 -6.75 14.86
CA LYS A 121 -18.98 -7.30 15.67
C LYS A 121 -17.65 -6.79 15.11
N GLN A 122 -16.82 -6.27 16.00
CA GLN A 122 -15.41 -5.99 15.74
C GLN A 122 -14.64 -7.30 15.89
N ILE A 123 -14.04 -7.79 14.81
CA ILE A 123 -13.12 -8.93 14.89
C ILE A 123 -11.75 -8.33 15.22
N SER A 124 -11.27 -8.54 16.45
CA SER A 124 -9.88 -8.27 16.79
C SER A 124 -8.99 -9.11 15.87
N ALA A 125 -7.86 -8.55 15.43
CA ALA A 125 -6.91 -9.16 14.49
C ALA A 125 -6.33 -10.53 14.93
N ASP A 126 -6.74 -11.04 16.09
CA ASP A 126 -6.32 -12.31 16.68
C ASP A 126 -7.38 -13.43 16.55
N GLY A 127 -8.48 -13.20 15.81
CA GLY A 127 -9.52 -14.20 15.53
C GLY A 127 -9.39 -14.77 14.12
N GLU A 128 -9.22 -16.09 14.02
CA GLU A 128 -9.29 -16.88 12.80
C GLU A 128 -10.62 -16.63 12.06
N GLU A 129 -10.65 -15.64 11.17
CA GLU A 129 -11.49 -15.52 9.97
C GLU A 129 -11.28 -14.11 9.39
N ALA A 130 -10.10 -13.89 8.81
CA ALA A 130 -9.97 -12.84 7.83
C ALA A 130 -10.99 -13.11 6.72
N LEU A 131 -11.96 -12.22 6.52
CA LEU A 131 -12.72 -12.11 5.28
C LEU A 131 -11.71 -11.99 4.14
N GLN A 132 -11.30 -13.14 3.61
CA GLN A 132 -10.31 -13.27 2.57
C GLN A 132 -10.87 -12.57 1.33
N MET A 133 -10.27 -11.43 0.98
CA MET A 133 -10.29 -11.00 -0.40
C MET A 133 -9.41 -12.01 -1.14
N GLU A 134 -9.99 -12.82 -2.03
CA GLU A 134 -9.21 -13.75 -2.86
C GLU A 134 -8.00 -13.03 -3.47
N GLY A 135 -6.79 -13.45 -3.10
CA GLY A 135 -5.54 -12.89 -3.59
C GLY A 135 -4.90 -11.74 -2.78
N ALA A 136 -5.47 -11.32 -1.65
CA ALA A 136 -4.82 -10.36 -0.73
C ALA A 136 -4.77 -10.82 0.72
N VAL A 137 -3.66 -10.47 1.40
CA VAL A 137 -3.52 -10.60 2.85
C VAL A 137 -4.07 -9.32 3.52
N VAL A 138 -4.82 -9.46 4.59
CA VAL A 138 -5.33 -8.33 5.38
C VAL A 138 -4.46 -8.16 6.61
N ILE A 139 -4.00 -6.93 6.90
CA ILE A 139 -3.23 -6.60 8.10
C ILE A 139 -3.85 -5.41 8.83
N GLY A 140 -3.70 -5.37 10.16
CA GLY A 140 -4.16 -4.26 10.99
C GLY A 140 -3.06 -3.24 11.30
N ARG A 141 -1.80 -3.66 11.23
CA ARG A 141 -0.62 -2.86 11.56
C ARG A 141 0.44 -3.00 10.46
N LEU A 142 1.11 -1.91 10.11
CA LEU A 142 2.10 -1.90 9.04
C LEU A 142 3.32 -2.80 9.36
N GLU A 143 3.63 -3.02 10.63
CA GLU A 143 4.72 -3.88 11.08
C GLU A 143 4.55 -5.34 10.67
N GLU A 144 3.31 -5.78 10.44
CA GLU A 144 2.99 -7.13 9.96
C GLU A 144 3.56 -7.40 8.55
N LEU A 145 3.92 -6.34 7.79
CA LEU A 145 4.63 -6.48 6.52
C LEU A 145 5.96 -7.24 6.66
N ARG A 146 6.61 -7.18 7.82
CA ARG A 146 7.84 -7.95 8.09
C ARG A 146 7.62 -9.45 8.04
N THR A 147 6.40 -9.89 8.34
CA THR A 147 6.01 -11.31 8.27
C THR A 147 5.49 -11.63 6.88
N VAL A 148 4.54 -10.82 6.38
CA VAL A 148 3.84 -11.06 5.11
C VAL A 148 4.77 -10.95 3.89
N TRP A 149 5.77 -10.08 3.94
CA TRP A 149 6.77 -9.86 2.90
C TRP A 149 8.20 -10.09 3.43
N SER A 150 8.37 -11.06 4.33
CA SER A 150 9.64 -11.34 5.02
C SER A 150 10.87 -11.43 4.12
N ASP A 151 10.72 -11.93 2.89
CA ASP A 151 11.80 -12.07 1.91
C ASP A 151 12.40 -10.74 1.44
N VAL A 152 11.67 -9.62 1.52
CA VAL A 152 12.18 -8.28 1.12
C VAL A 152 12.61 -7.40 2.28
N PHE A 153 12.45 -7.86 3.52
CA PHE A 153 13.04 -7.19 4.67
C PHE A 153 14.47 -7.71 4.91
N LYS A 154 15.28 -6.88 5.57
CA LYS A 154 16.62 -7.29 6.04
C LYS A 154 16.47 -8.38 7.09
N THR A 155 17.27 -9.43 6.97
CA THR A 155 17.46 -10.40 8.06
C THR A 155 18.36 -9.76 9.12
N GLU A 156 17.98 -9.88 10.38
CA GLU A 156 18.83 -9.53 11.52
C GLU A 156 20.16 -10.31 11.51
#